data_AF-A0A1Q9A2R7-F1
#
_entry.id   AF-A0A1Q9A2R7-F1
#
_cell.length_a   1.000
_cell.length_b   1.000
_cell.length_c   1.000
_cell.angle_alpha   90.00
_cell.angle_beta   90.00
_cell.angle_gamma   90.00
#
_symmetry.space_group_name_H-M   'P 1'
#
loop_
_entity.id
_entity.type
_entity.pdbx_description
1 polymer ?
#
loop_
_entity_poly.entity_id
_entity_poly.type
_entity_poly.pdbx_seq_one_letter_code
_entity_poly.pdbx_strand_id
1 'polypeptide(L)'
;MSGVAFVWTGEKLEKAADLWKEGHSATEISSTLGVSRSSVLGIAGRRRDLFPARGVGTQPPSRKGTGQVKVAVTAKPIAPAKPRAPKPAAPKPEPKPAPKLPVFVQTIVDGRVTGGLAPKRNLNAFRLEHVEPVAFADLTSGQCKFPLVPFDDVAGPKSPCCGAAVDDLQSWCPAHQKLVFRARAA
;
A
#
# COMPACT_ATOMS: atom_id res chain seq x y z
N MET A 1 5.11 -14.65 28.02
CA MET A 1 6.25 -14.91 27.10
C MET A 1 6.53 -13.62 26.36
N SER A 2 7.69 -13.01 26.61
CA SER A 2 8.07 -11.74 25.99
C SER A 2 8.21 -11.94 24.47
N GLY A 3 7.28 -11.38 23.71
CA GLY A 3 7.30 -11.41 22.25
C GLY A 3 8.34 -10.43 21.73
N VAL A 4 9.59 -10.86 21.63
CA VAL A 4 10.65 -10.05 21.04
C VAL A 4 10.35 -9.92 19.54
N ALA A 5 10.11 -8.69 19.09
CA ALA A 5 9.91 -8.41 17.67
C ALA A 5 11.13 -8.88 16.87
N PHE A 6 10.92 -9.63 15.80
CA PHE A 6 12.00 -10.06 14.94
C PHE A 6 12.67 -8.84 14.29
N VAL A 7 13.98 -8.67 14.53
CA VAL A 7 14.80 -7.65 13.88
C VAL A 7 15.71 -8.31 12.84
N TRP A 8 15.81 -7.68 11.66
CA TRP A 8 16.77 -8.02 10.62
C TRP A 8 18.17 -7.55 11.03
N THR A 9 18.95 -8.45 11.63
CA THR A 9 20.37 -8.25 11.91
C THR A 9 21.23 -8.64 10.71
N GLY A 10 22.51 -8.23 10.69
CA GLY A 10 23.45 -8.56 9.62
C GLY A 10 23.55 -10.08 9.37
N GLU A 11 23.74 -10.86 10.43
CA GLU A 11 23.83 -12.33 10.36
C GLU A 11 22.60 -12.97 9.71
N LYS A 12 21.39 -12.50 10.06
CA LYS A 12 20.14 -13.01 9.49
C LYS A 12 19.96 -12.61 8.02
N LEU A 13 20.49 -11.45 7.66
CA LEU A 13 20.46 -10.93 6.29
C LEU A 13 21.39 -11.73 5.38
N GLU A 14 22.60 -12.02 5.85
CA GLU A 14 23.58 -12.86 5.15
C GLU A 14 23.02 -14.27 4.94
N LYS A 15 22.51 -14.89 6.01
CA LYS A 15 21.86 -16.20 5.92
C LYS A 15 20.67 -16.22 4.95
N ALA A 16 19.87 -15.15 4.92
CA ALA A 16 18.77 -15.02 3.97
C ALA A 16 19.28 -14.87 2.53
N ALA A 17 20.38 -14.13 2.33
CA ALA A 17 20.99 -13.92 1.02
C ALA A 17 21.62 -15.20 0.47
N ASP A 18 22.26 -16.01 1.32
CA ASP A 18 22.84 -17.29 0.92
C ASP A 18 21.74 -18.26 0.48
N LEU A 19 20.68 -18.42 1.28
CA LEU A 19 19.50 -19.22 0.89
C LEU A 19 18.86 -18.69 -0.40
N TRP A 20 18.85 -17.37 -0.62
CA TRP A 20 18.35 -16.78 -1.86
C TRP A 20 19.23 -17.14 -3.06
N LYS A 21 20.56 -17.09 -2.93
CA LYS A 21 21.50 -17.50 -3.99
C LYS A 21 21.40 -18.99 -4.30
N GLU A 22 21.18 -19.82 -3.28
CA GLU A 22 20.94 -21.27 -3.40
C GLU A 22 19.63 -21.64 -4.12
N GLY A 23 18.75 -20.66 -4.38
CA GLY A 23 17.50 -20.92 -5.11
C GLY A 23 16.28 -21.11 -4.21
N HIS A 24 16.41 -20.97 -2.88
CA HIS A 24 15.26 -21.10 -1.99
C HIS A 24 14.22 -20.02 -2.24
N SER A 25 12.95 -20.40 -2.18
CA SER A 25 11.82 -19.50 -2.31
C SER A 25 11.66 -18.63 -1.06
N ALA A 26 10.99 -17.49 -1.19
CA ALA A 26 10.72 -16.60 -0.06
C ALA A 26 9.95 -17.29 1.08
N THR A 27 9.12 -18.29 0.77
CA THR A 27 8.39 -19.07 1.77
C THR A 27 9.35 -19.95 2.58
N GLU A 28 10.26 -20.68 1.92
CA GLU A 28 11.24 -21.53 2.59
C GLU A 28 12.19 -20.72 3.47
N ILE A 29 12.70 -19.61 2.94
CA ILE A 29 13.57 -18.68 3.70
C ILE A 29 12.82 -18.16 4.93
N SER A 30 11.53 -17.85 4.79
CA SER A 30 10.72 -17.35 5.90
C SER A 30 10.52 -18.40 6.99
N SER A 31 10.31 -19.66 6.61
CA SER A 31 10.24 -20.79 7.54
C SER A 31 11.56 -21.04 8.27
N THR A 32 12.69 -20.94 7.56
CA THR A 32 14.02 -21.12 8.15
C THR A 32 14.39 -20.01 9.15
N LEU A 33 13.96 -18.77 8.90
CA LEU A 33 14.32 -17.61 9.72
C LEU A 33 13.26 -17.25 10.77
N GLY A 34 12.10 -17.90 10.76
CA GLY A 34 10.99 -17.59 11.66
C GLY A 34 10.35 -16.22 11.39
N VAL A 35 10.30 -15.80 10.13
CA VAL A 35 9.71 -14.52 9.69
C VAL A 35 8.52 -14.73 8.77
N SER A 36 7.76 -13.67 8.51
CA SER A 36 6.73 -13.72 7.48
C SER A 36 7.34 -13.68 6.07
N ARG A 37 6.72 -14.40 5.12
CA ARG A 37 7.07 -14.36 3.68
C ARG A 37 7.16 -12.93 3.15
N SER A 38 6.23 -12.07 3.56
CA SER A 38 6.19 -10.66 3.14
C SER A 38 7.39 -9.87 3.65
N SER A 39 7.91 -10.20 4.83
CA SER A 39 9.14 -9.60 5.37
C SER A 39 10.35 -9.92 4.49
N VAL A 40 10.48 -11.18 4.06
CA VAL A 40 11.54 -11.64 3.15
C VAL A 40 11.44 -10.97 1.77
N LEU A 41 10.25 -10.88 1.19
CA LEU A 41 10.06 -10.19 -0.09
C LEU A 41 10.37 -8.70 0.01
N GLY A 42 9.98 -8.07 1.13
CA GLY A 42 10.30 -6.67 1.39
C GLY A 42 11.79 -6.42 1.49
N ILE A 43 12.53 -7.28 2.21
CA ILE A 43 13.98 -7.11 2.34
C ILE A 43 14.69 -7.39 1.01
N ALA A 44 14.28 -8.42 0.28
CA ALA A 44 14.81 -8.73 -1.04
C ALA A 44 14.53 -7.62 -2.07
N GLY A 45 13.40 -6.90 -1.93
CA GLY A 45 13.07 -5.75 -2.76
C GLY A 45 13.96 -4.53 -2.49
N ARG A 46 14.31 -4.29 -1.22
CA ARG A 46 15.12 -3.14 -0.79
C ARG A 46 16.62 -3.36 -0.96
N ARG A 47 17.09 -4.61 -0.83
CA ARG A 47 18.51 -4.99 -0.94
C ARG A 47 18.76 -5.84 -2.17
N ARG A 48 18.63 -5.24 -3.35
CA ARG A 48 18.84 -5.95 -4.63
C ARG A 48 20.29 -6.34 -4.89
N ASP A 49 21.22 -5.72 -4.18
CA ASP A 49 22.64 -6.08 -4.09
C ASP A 49 22.86 -7.51 -3.56
N LEU A 50 22.11 -7.89 -2.51
CA LEU A 50 22.19 -9.22 -1.91
C LEU A 50 21.19 -10.21 -2.50
N PHE A 51 20.06 -9.69 -3.01
CA PHE A 51 18.93 -10.48 -3.50
C PHE A 51 18.66 -10.15 -4.98
N PRO A 52 19.46 -10.71 -5.91
CA PRO A 52 19.30 -10.45 -7.34
C PRO A 52 17.91 -10.88 -7.84
N ALA A 53 17.41 -10.15 -8.83
CA ALA A 53 16.09 -10.40 -9.41
C ALA A 53 16.07 -11.77 -10.10
N ARG A 54 15.26 -12.68 -9.55
CA ARG A 54 14.93 -13.94 -10.21
C ARG A 54 13.76 -13.65 -11.13
N GLY A 55 13.96 -13.86 -12.44
CA GLY A 55 12.95 -13.58 -13.45
C GLY A 55 11.58 -14.17 -13.09
N VAL A 56 10.52 -13.46 -13.46
CA VAL A 56 9.13 -13.89 -13.33
C VAL A 56 8.94 -15.12 -14.22
N GLY A 57 9.28 -16.30 -13.73
CA GLY A 57 9.28 -17.53 -14.54
C GLY A 57 10.15 -18.67 -14.03
N THR A 58 11.04 -18.44 -13.06
CA THR A 58 11.78 -19.55 -12.45
C THR A 58 10.88 -20.28 -11.45
N GLN A 59 10.22 -21.33 -11.93
CA GLN A 59 9.67 -22.38 -11.07
C GLN A 59 10.78 -22.83 -10.09
N PRO A 60 10.45 -23.13 -8.81
CA PRO A 60 11.42 -23.69 -7.88
C PRO A 60 12.04 -24.96 -8.49
N PRO A 61 13.34 -25.25 -8.26
CA PRO A 61 13.91 -26.53 -8.66
C PRO A 61 13.11 -27.64 -7.98
N SER A 62 12.42 -28.43 -8.81
CA SER A 62 11.68 -29.63 -8.41
C SER A 62 12.61 -30.55 -7.62
N ARG A 63 12.38 -30.68 -6.32
CA ARG A 63 13.06 -31.68 -5.49
C ARG A 63 12.65 -33.07 -5.97
N LYS A 64 13.64 -33.87 -6.38
CA LYS A 64 13.49 -35.32 -6.58
C LYS A 64 13.19 -35.99 -5.23
N GLY A 65 12.15 -36.83 -5.18
CA GLY A 65 11.88 -37.69 -4.01
C GLY A 65 10.47 -38.28 -3.92
N THR A 66 10.24 -39.35 -4.69
CA THR A 66 9.32 -40.49 -4.44
C THR A 66 7.83 -40.24 -4.15
N GLY A 67 6.99 -40.54 -5.14
CA GLY A 67 5.55 -40.76 -4.97
C GLY A 67 4.86 -40.84 -6.34
N GLN A 68 4.78 -42.04 -6.90
CA GLN A 68 4.19 -42.29 -8.20
C GLN A 68 2.68 -42.00 -8.17
N VAL A 69 2.21 -41.05 -8.98
CA VAL A 69 0.83 -41.09 -9.49
C VAL A 69 0.90 -40.81 -10.99
N LYS A 70 0.69 -41.88 -11.76
CA LYS A 70 0.53 -41.82 -13.21
C LYS A 70 -0.79 -41.11 -13.51
N VAL A 71 -0.75 -40.04 -14.30
CA VAL A 71 -1.91 -39.65 -15.11
C VAL A 71 -1.42 -39.37 -16.52
N ALA A 72 -1.92 -40.19 -17.44
CA ALA A 72 -1.59 -40.18 -18.85
C ALA A 72 -1.97 -38.84 -19.50
N VAL A 73 -1.03 -38.27 -20.25
CA VAL A 73 -1.26 -37.13 -21.14
C VAL A 73 -1.86 -37.67 -22.43
N THR A 74 -3.10 -37.30 -22.73
CA THR A 74 -3.62 -37.31 -24.11
C THR A 74 -3.64 -35.87 -24.61
N ALA A 75 -2.80 -35.58 -25.60
CA ALA A 75 -2.75 -34.29 -26.27
C ALA A 75 -4.00 -34.12 -27.15
N LYS A 76 -4.69 -32.99 -27.02
CA LYS A 76 -5.74 -32.55 -27.94
C LYS A 76 -5.33 -31.20 -28.57
N PRO A 77 -5.50 -30.98 -29.88
CA PRO A 77 -4.98 -29.79 -30.56
C PRO A 77 -5.69 -28.51 -30.13
N ILE A 78 -4.94 -27.42 -30.03
CA ILE A 78 -5.44 -26.08 -29.71
C ILE A 78 -6.18 -25.52 -30.94
N ALA A 79 -7.50 -25.40 -30.85
CA ALA A 79 -8.30 -24.55 -31.72
C ALA A 79 -8.23 -23.08 -31.25
N PRO A 80 -8.33 -22.08 -32.14
CA PRO A 80 -8.16 -20.67 -31.79
C PRO A 80 -9.26 -20.19 -30.85
N ALA A 81 -8.86 -19.51 -29.78
CA ALA A 81 -9.77 -19.02 -28.74
C ALA A 81 -10.72 -17.95 -29.30
N LYS A 82 -12.03 -18.22 -29.25
CA LYS A 82 -13.08 -17.21 -29.39
C LYS A 82 -12.96 -16.15 -28.26
N PRO A 83 -13.28 -14.87 -28.52
CA PRO A 83 -13.38 -13.85 -27.48
C PRO A 83 -14.38 -14.30 -26.41
N ARG A 84 -13.89 -14.47 -25.18
CA ARG A 84 -14.72 -14.88 -24.06
C ARG A 84 -15.57 -13.71 -23.61
N ALA A 85 -16.89 -13.82 -23.78
CA ALA A 85 -17.85 -12.91 -23.19
C ALA A 85 -17.60 -12.75 -21.67
N PRO A 86 -17.77 -11.55 -21.09
CA PRO A 86 -17.58 -11.33 -19.68
C PRO A 86 -18.59 -12.15 -18.88
N LYS A 87 -18.11 -12.94 -17.92
CA LYS A 87 -18.98 -13.57 -16.92
C LYS A 87 -19.67 -12.47 -16.12
N PRO A 88 -20.97 -12.60 -15.80
CA PRO A 88 -21.62 -11.77 -14.80
C PRO A 88 -20.86 -11.88 -13.48
N ALA A 89 -20.42 -10.74 -12.95
CA ALA A 89 -19.79 -10.64 -11.65
C ALA A 89 -20.83 -11.02 -10.59
N ALA A 90 -20.61 -12.13 -9.89
CA ALA A 90 -21.25 -12.33 -8.60
C ALA A 90 -20.89 -11.12 -7.71
N PRO A 91 -21.84 -10.53 -6.96
CA PRO A 91 -21.57 -9.39 -6.11
C PRO A 91 -20.52 -9.80 -5.08
N LYS A 92 -19.37 -9.12 -5.13
CA LYS A 92 -18.35 -9.18 -4.09
C LYS A 92 -19.05 -8.76 -2.79
N PRO A 93 -19.04 -9.57 -1.72
CA PRO A 93 -19.59 -9.13 -0.44
C PRO A 93 -18.87 -7.84 -0.05
N GLU A 94 -19.65 -6.79 0.20
CA GLU A 94 -19.14 -5.53 0.69
C GLU A 94 -18.33 -5.78 1.96
N PRO A 95 -17.07 -5.30 2.05
CA PRO A 95 -16.31 -5.44 3.26
C PRO A 95 -17.04 -4.66 4.37
N LYS A 96 -17.59 -5.37 5.35
CA LYS A 96 -18.10 -4.76 6.57
C LYS A 96 -16.99 -3.86 7.15
N PRO A 97 -17.27 -2.58 7.46
CA PRO A 97 -16.25 -1.71 8.01
C PRO A 97 -15.77 -2.29 9.34
N ALA A 98 -14.49 -2.67 9.39
CA ALA A 98 -13.85 -3.00 10.65
C ALA A 98 -13.94 -1.76 11.57
N PRO A 99 -14.32 -1.91 12.85
CA PRO A 99 -14.33 -0.78 13.78
C PRO A 99 -12.90 -0.27 13.92
N LYS A 100 -12.63 0.93 13.39
CA LYS A 100 -11.36 1.63 13.61
C LYS A 100 -11.33 2.03 15.08
N LEU A 101 -10.59 1.28 15.89
CA LEU A 101 -10.30 1.66 17.27
C LEU A 101 -9.68 3.07 17.26
N PRO A 102 -10.13 4.01 18.12
CA PRO A 102 -9.58 5.35 18.14
C PRO A 102 -8.12 5.30 18.60
N VAL A 103 -7.24 5.96 17.84
CA VAL A 103 -5.86 6.23 18.27
C VAL A 103 -5.93 7.33 19.32
N PHE A 104 -5.64 7.00 20.57
CA PHE A 104 -5.61 7.94 21.68
C PHE A 104 -4.26 8.66 21.71
N VAL A 105 -4.25 9.98 21.56
CA VAL A 105 -3.03 10.79 21.72
C VAL A 105 -3.10 11.45 23.09
N GLN A 106 -2.14 11.13 23.96
CA GLN A 106 -2.00 11.78 25.26
C GLN A 106 -1.29 13.12 25.08
N THR A 107 -1.97 14.21 25.42
CA THR A 107 -1.34 15.52 25.61
C THR A 107 -1.24 15.82 27.10
N ILE A 108 -0.06 16.28 27.53
CA ILE A 108 0.19 16.68 28.92
C ILE A 108 0.14 18.21 28.96
N VAL A 109 -0.83 18.78 29.66
CA VAL A 109 -0.93 20.21 29.95
C VAL A 109 -0.95 20.37 31.48
N ASP A 110 -0.07 21.21 32.02
CA ASP A 110 0.10 21.43 33.47
C ASP A 110 0.24 20.15 34.31
N GLY A 111 1.02 19.18 33.80
CA GLY A 111 1.25 17.90 34.48
C GLY A 111 0.03 16.97 34.55
N ARG A 112 -1.12 17.37 33.97
CA ARG A 112 -2.28 16.51 33.80
C ARG A 112 -2.30 15.96 32.38
N VAL A 113 -2.46 14.63 32.28
CA VAL A 113 -2.79 13.96 31.02
C VAL A 113 -4.24 14.29 30.69
N THR A 114 -4.45 15.35 29.91
CA THR A 114 -5.75 15.59 29.26
C THR A 114 -5.67 14.98 27.87
N GLY A 115 -6.16 13.74 27.75
CA GLY A 115 -6.31 13.06 26.46
C GLY A 115 -7.77 13.13 26.00
N GLY A 116 -7.99 13.64 24.80
CA GLY A 116 -9.23 13.53 24.04
C GLY A 116 -9.00 12.75 22.76
N LEU A 117 -10.08 12.38 22.04
CA LEU A 117 -9.96 11.90 20.66
C LEU A 117 -9.08 12.91 19.91
N ALA A 118 -7.96 12.45 19.32
CA ALA A 118 -7.24 13.30 18.39
C ALA A 118 -8.26 13.77 17.35
N PRO A 119 -8.45 15.08 17.14
CA PRO A 119 -9.36 15.54 16.11
C PRO A 119 -8.84 14.96 14.80
N LYS A 120 -9.61 14.06 14.19
CA LYS A 120 -9.30 13.56 12.86
C LYS A 120 -9.04 14.78 11.99
N ARG A 121 -7.92 14.77 11.26
CA ARG A 121 -7.38 15.94 10.56
C ARG A 121 -8.46 16.60 9.71
N ASN A 122 -9.09 17.67 10.18
CA ASN A 122 -10.14 18.33 9.44
C ASN A 122 -9.50 19.15 8.31
N LEU A 123 -9.56 18.65 7.06
CA LEU A 123 -8.97 19.35 5.91
C LEU A 123 -9.68 20.66 5.59
N ASN A 124 -10.93 20.83 6.04
CA ASN A 124 -11.67 22.08 5.89
C ASN A 124 -11.01 23.24 6.67
N ALA A 125 -10.20 22.94 7.69
CA ALA A 125 -9.43 23.96 8.41
C ALA A 125 -8.40 24.68 7.52
N PHE A 126 -8.07 24.12 6.35
CA PHE A 126 -7.17 24.74 5.38
C PHE A 126 -7.90 25.45 4.25
N ARG A 127 -9.21 25.70 4.40
CA ARG A 127 -9.97 26.50 3.44
C ARG A 127 -9.41 27.92 3.39
N LEU A 128 -9.30 28.48 2.19
CA LEU A 128 -8.94 29.88 1.98
C LEU A 128 -10.23 30.71 2.08
N GLU A 129 -10.24 31.75 2.93
CA GLU A 129 -11.42 32.58 3.19
C GLU A 129 -12.00 33.23 1.91
N HIS A 130 -11.11 33.66 1.01
CA HIS A 130 -11.49 34.41 -0.19
C HIS A 130 -11.81 33.52 -1.41
N VAL A 131 -11.82 32.19 -1.24
CA VAL A 131 -12.05 31.26 -2.35
C VAL A 131 -13.23 30.36 -2.04
N GLU A 132 -14.23 30.38 -2.91
CA GLU A 132 -15.37 29.47 -2.82
C GLU A 132 -14.96 28.05 -3.25
N PRO A 133 -15.22 27.02 -2.43
CA PRO A 133 -14.92 25.66 -2.80
C PRO A 133 -15.67 25.21 -4.05
N VAL A 134 -14.96 24.50 -4.92
CA VAL A 134 -15.53 23.92 -6.15
C VAL A 134 -15.71 22.43 -5.92
N ALA A 135 -16.81 21.85 -6.40
CA ALA A 135 -17.01 20.42 -6.34
C ALA A 135 -15.95 19.68 -7.18
N PHE A 136 -15.50 18.52 -6.70
CA PHE A 136 -14.46 17.74 -7.38
C PHE A 136 -14.76 17.49 -8.86
N ALA A 137 -16.02 17.24 -9.23
CA ALA A 137 -16.45 17.02 -10.61
C ALA A 137 -16.33 18.25 -11.51
N ASP A 138 -16.37 19.46 -10.94
CA ASP A 138 -16.43 20.72 -11.67
C ASP A 138 -15.05 21.41 -11.76
N LEU A 139 -14.01 20.79 -11.20
CA LEU A 139 -12.65 21.32 -11.24
C LEU A 139 -12.06 21.27 -12.65
N THR A 140 -11.47 22.38 -13.07
CA THR A 140 -10.68 22.49 -14.30
C THR A 140 -9.19 22.23 -14.06
N SER A 141 -8.39 22.13 -15.13
CA SER A 141 -6.93 21.92 -15.04
C SER A 141 -6.21 23.06 -14.32
N GLY A 142 -6.72 24.29 -14.41
CA GLY A 142 -6.17 25.49 -13.77
C GLY A 142 -6.69 25.77 -12.35
N GLN A 143 -7.31 24.79 -11.69
CA GLN A 143 -7.86 24.94 -10.35
C GLN A 143 -7.27 23.96 -9.34
N CYS A 144 -7.19 24.41 -8.08
CA CYS A 144 -6.60 23.67 -6.99
C CYS A 144 -7.49 22.50 -6.55
N LYS A 145 -6.92 21.30 -6.61
CA LYS A 145 -7.59 20.03 -6.33
C LYS A 145 -7.48 19.59 -4.86
N PHE A 146 -7.13 20.49 -3.95
CA PHE A 146 -6.99 20.16 -2.53
C PHE A 146 -8.36 19.83 -1.92
N PRO A 147 -8.61 18.62 -1.40
CA PRO A 147 -9.90 18.27 -0.80
C PRO A 147 -10.13 19.01 0.52
N LEU A 148 -11.32 19.60 0.69
CA LEU A 148 -11.73 20.27 1.93
C LEU A 148 -12.67 19.40 2.78
N VAL A 149 -12.80 18.12 2.45
CA VAL A 149 -13.63 17.16 3.18
C VAL A 149 -12.91 16.63 4.43
N PRO A 150 -13.61 16.48 5.57
CA PRO A 150 -13.18 15.64 6.67
C PRO A 150 -12.87 14.20 6.21
N PHE A 151 -11.88 13.54 6.83
CA PHE A 151 -11.46 12.18 6.43
C PHE A 151 -12.52 11.08 6.60
N ASP A 152 -13.59 11.34 7.36
CA ASP A 152 -14.67 10.38 7.57
C ASP A 152 -15.83 10.54 6.60
N ASP A 153 -15.86 11.62 5.84
CA ASP A 153 -16.94 11.87 4.89
C ASP A 153 -16.73 11.04 3.63
N VAL A 154 -17.84 10.62 3.03
CA VAL A 154 -17.81 9.86 1.78
C VAL A 154 -17.31 10.77 0.66
N ALA A 155 -16.11 10.49 0.15
CA ALA A 155 -15.60 11.16 -1.04
C ALA A 155 -16.49 10.83 -2.25
N GLY A 156 -16.86 11.86 -3.01
CA GLY A 156 -17.73 11.74 -4.18
C GLY A 156 -17.59 12.92 -5.13
N PRO A 157 -18.34 12.92 -6.25
CA PRO A 157 -18.27 13.96 -7.28
C PRO A 157 -18.54 15.38 -6.73
N LYS A 158 -19.35 15.48 -5.69
CA LYS A 158 -19.73 16.74 -5.03
C LYS A 158 -18.82 17.13 -3.86
N SER A 159 -17.74 16.39 -3.61
CA SER A 159 -16.83 16.71 -2.51
C SER A 159 -16.18 18.07 -2.77
N PRO A 160 -16.23 19.03 -1.82
CA PRO A 160 -15.62 20.34 -1.99
C PRO A 160 -14.10 20.24 -2.06
N CYS A 161 -13.52 20.97 -3.01
CA CYS A 161 -12.09 21.19 -3.17
C CYS A 161 -11.80 22.69 -3.17
N CYS A 162 -10.53 23.06 -2.96
CA CYS A 162 -10.15 24.46 -2.84
C CYS A 162 -10.56 25.35 -4.02
N GLY A 163 -10.38 24.90 -5.27
CA GLY A 163 -10.80 25.66 -6.45
C GLY A 163 -9.98 26.91 -6.80
N ALA A 164 -9.01 27.33 -5.97
CA ALA A 164 -8.14 28.47 -6.24
C ALA A 164 -7.33 28.28 -7.53
N ALA A 165 -7.01 29.37 -8.22
CA ALA A 165 -6.16 29.33 -9.41
C ALA A 165 -4.79 28.69 -9.09
N VAL A 166 -4.29 27.89 -10.04
CA VAL A 166 -2.96 27.29 -9.98
C VAL A 166 -2.18 27.63 -11.23
N ASP A 167 -0.86 27.71 -11.10
CA ASP A 167 0.03 27.84 -12.23
C ASP A 167 -0.03 26.60 -13.14
N ASP A 168 0.39 26.76 -14.39
CA ASP A 168 0.41 25.67 -15.36
C ASP A 168 1.14 24.44 -14.81
N LEU A 169 0.54 23.27 -15.06
CA LEU A 169 1.00 21.95 -14.61
C LEU A 169 0.96 21.70 -13.10
N GLN A 170 0.45 22.64 -12.28
CA GLN A 170 0.27 22.41 -10.84
C GLN A 170 -1.10 21.83 -10.51
N SER A 171 -1.16 20.96 -9.50
CA SER A 171 -2.43 20.42 -8.99
C SER A 171 -2.95 21.15 -7.75
N TRP A 172 -2.11 21.96 -7.13
CA TRP A 172 -2.40 22.68 -5.89
C TRP A 172 -1.95 24.13 -5.96
N CYS A 173 -2.69 25.04 -5.32
CA CYS A 173 -2.30 26.44 -5.20
C CYS A 173 -1.09 26.58 -4.25
N PRO A 174 -0.39 27.73 -4.24
CA PRO A 174 0.81 27.92 -3.43
C PRO A 174 0.60 27.66 -1.92
N ALA A 175 -0.60 27.92 -1.40
CA ALA A 175 -0.94 27.63 -0.01
C ALA A 175 -1.01 26.12 0.26
N HIS A 176 -1.70 25.37 -0.59
CA HIS A 176 -1.88 23.93 -0.41
C HIS A 176 -0.68 23.08 -0.86
N GLN A 177 0.16 23.59 -1.77
CA GLN A 177 1.43 22.95 -2.08
C GLN A 177 2.31 22.77 -0.83
N LYS A 178 2.34 23.76 0.07
CA LYS A 178 3.09 23.71 1.34
C LYS A 178 2.56 22.65 2.32
N LEU A 179 1.30 22.25 2.19
CA LEU A 179 0.70 21.20 3.03
C LEU A 179 0.96 19.80 2.46
N VAL A 180 0.91 19.68 1.14
CA VAL A 180 1.08 18.40 0.44
C VAL A 180 2.55 18.01 0.36
N PHE A 181 3.42 18.95 0.01
CA PHE A 181 4.85 18.73 -0.09
C PHE A 181 5.54 19.15 1.20
N ARG A 182 6.25 18.21 1.82
CA ARG A 182 7.23 18.57 2.85
C ARG A 182 8.40 19.27 2.16
N ALA A 183 8.85 20.39 2.74
CA ALA A 183 10.13 20.96 2.36
C ALA A 183 11.21 19.87 2.46
N ARG A 184 11.95 19.66 1.38
CA ARG A 184 13.15 18.83 1.45
C ARG A 184 14.15 19.58 2.33
N ALA A 185 14.61 18.95 3.41
CA ALA A 185 15.75 19.46 4.14
C ALA A 185 16.93 19.56 3.16
N ALA A 186 17.58 20.73 3.14
CA ALA A 186 18.78 20.99 2.36
C ALA A 186 19.96 20.15 2.86
#